data_AF-A0A1Y2FQB8-F1
#
_entry.id   AF-A0A1Y2FQB8-F1
#
_cell.length_a   1.000
_cell.length_b   1.000
_cell.length_c   1.000
_cell.angle_alpha   90.00
_cell.angle_beta   90.00
_cell.angle_gamma   90.00
#
_symmetry.space_group_name_H-M   'P 1'
#
loop_
_entity.id
_entity.type
_entity.pdbx_description
1 polymer ?
#
loop_
_entity_poly.entity_id
_entity_poly.type
_entity_poly.pdbx_seq_one_letter_code
_entity_poly.pdbx_strand_id
1 'polypeptide(L)'
;MRDPDQCQPHHNRAVLAITPAFYDRRALDTRADYALFTSLTHLGTLVQSSPKVRDALVSDGGIERLVRILQEGKLKRRLEPWQSRKWQQALLDLVYLAARGSEHVRRRLVEAGIIPVLVTVLCHALEDLASHADAYRSAMKKLQQRQALPARDTVPQRAPASYDMDVVWCLRILTYLTKYPNLRSQFSGAHDDLSDSLRLPYNLFSIVEKFTMPINTQDATYWAAVVMRNTCRKDLERGGIRQCAHLECGKWETKDKQFAKCRRCRRAKYCSKQCQSKAWTGHKWWCEISSKDQEQEIETATTESERLAREQQLINAQA
;
A
#
# COMPACT_ATOMS: atom_id res chain seq x y z
N MET A 1 -27.69 -28.44 -5.82
CA MET A 1 -26.92 -29.68 -5.63
C MET A 1 -25.97 -29.40 -4.48
N ARG A 2 -26.21 -29.94 -3.28
CA ARG A 2 -25.31 -29.79 -2.13
C ARG A 2 -24.07 -30.63 -2.41
N ASP A 3 -22.89 -30.05 -2.27
CA ASP A 3 -21.66 -30.85 -2.20
C ASP A 3 -21.79 -31.83 -1.02
N PRO A 4 -21.42 -33.11 -1.19
CA PRO A 4 -21.46 -34.06 -0.10
C PRO A 4 -20.46 -33.62 0.97
N ASP A 5 -20.92 -33.52 2.22
CA ASP A 5 -20.05 -33.41 3.39
C ASP A 5 -19.05 -34.57 3.35
N GLN A 6 -17.83 -34.31 2.89
CA GLN A 6 -16.78 -35.31 2.84
C GLN A 6 -16.35 -35.63 4.27
N CYS A 7 -16.94 -36.66 4.86
CA CYS A 7 -16.40 -37.31 6.04
C CYS A 7 -15.18 -38.13 5.58
N GLN A 8 -13.98 -37.77 6.05
CA GLN A 8 -12.77 -38.59 5.87
C GLN A 8 -12.41 -39.25 7.21
N PRO A 9 -12.90 -40.48 7.49
CA PRO A 9 -12.77 -41.11 8.81
C PRO A 9 -11.31 -41.41 9.18
N HIS A 10 -10.44 -41.61 8.17
CA HIS A 10 -9.03 -41.94 8.37
C HIS A 10 -8.21 -40.83 9.04
N HIS A 11 -8.71 -39.60 9.04
CA HIS A 11 -8.02 -38.48 9.67
C HIS A 11 -8.38 -38.28 11.15
N ASN A 12 -9.49 -38.86 11.64
CA ASN A 12 -9.96 -38.77 13.03
C ASN A 12 -9.72 -37.38 13.70
N ARG A 13 -9.94 -36.28 12.95
CA ARG A 13 -9.72 -34.92 13.46
C ARG A 13 -11.04 -34.34 13.93
N ALA A 14 -11.16 -34.14 15.24
CA ALA A 14 -12.23 -33.36 15.86
C ALA A 14 -12.14 -31.85 15.56
N VAL A 15 -11.15 -31.40 14.78
CA VAL A 15 -10.85 -29.99 14.49
C VAL A 15 -10.83 -29.75 12.98
N LEU A 16 -11.71 -28.86 12.52
CA LEU A 16 -11.71 -28.34 11.15
C LEU A 16 -10.48 -27.45 10.94
N ALA A 17 -9.66 -27.75 9.94
CA ALA A 17 -8.44 -27.01 9.63
C ALA A 17 -8.26 -26.85 8.11
N ILE A 18 -7.73 -25.70 7.68
CA ILE A 18 -7.30 -25.52 6.29
C ILE A 18 -6.02 -26.31 6.09
N THR A 19 -5.93 -27.03 4.98
CA THR A 19 -4.73 -27.77 4.57
C THR A 19 -4.22 -27.24 3.24
N PRO A 20 -2.98 -27.53 2.82
CA PRO A 20 -2.47 -27.12 1.51
C PRO A 20 -3.29 -27.59 0.31
N ALA A 21 -4.19 -28.58 0.49
CA ALA A 21 -5.04 -29.12 -0.57
C ALA A 21 -6.52 -28.73 -0.43
N PHE A 22 -6.95 -28.26 0.74
CA PHE A 22 -8.36 -28.09 1.06
C PHE A 22 -8.63 -26.84 1.89
N TYR A 23 -9.58 -26.04 1.42
CA TYR A 23 -10.07 -24.85 2.08
C TYR A 23 -11.47 -25.11 2.67
N ASP A 24 -11.63 -24.79 3.95
CA ASP A 24 -12.91 -24.75 4.65
C ASP A 24 -12.99 -23.46 5.48
N ARG A 25 -13.99 -22.64 5.20
CA ARG A 25 -14.24 -21.35 5.87
C ARG A 25 -14.31 -21.48 7.39
N ARG A 26 -14.88 -22.57 7.92
CA ARG A 26 -15.15 -22.76 9.35
C ARG A 26 -13.86 -22.84 10.17
N ALA A 27 -12.76 -23.26 9.57
CA ALA A 27 -11.44 -23.28 10.21
C ALA A 27 -10.97 -21.87 10.62
N LEU A 28 -11.47 -20.81 9.97
CA LEU A 28 -11.16 -19.42 10.30
C LEU A 28 -11.95 -18.88 11.51
N ASP A 29 -12.92 -19.63 12.03
CA ASP A 29 -13.72 -19.24 13.19
C ASP A 29 -13.17 -19.80 14.51
N THR A 30 -12.05 -20.55 14.47
CA THR A 30 -11.41 -21.05 15.68
C THR A 30 -10.92 -19.91 16.58
N ARG A 31 -11.09 -20.09 17.90
CA ARG A 31 -10.66 -19.13 18.93
C ARG A 31 -9.22 -19.35 19.39
N ALA A 32 -8.63 -20.49 19.06
CA ALA A 32 -7.25 -20.82 19.43
C ALA A 32 -6.27 -20.11 18.47
N ASP A 33 -5.44 -19.21 19.02
CA ASP A 33 -4.52 -18.38 18.22
C ASP A 33 -3.56 -19.20 17.36
N TYR A 34 -3.01 -20.29 17.91
CA TYR A 34 -2.09 -21.17 17.18
C TYR A 34 -2.78 -21.90 16.02
N ALA A 35 -3.95 -22.51 16.27
CA ALA A 35 -4.70 -23.24 15.24
C ALA A 35 -5.20 -22.31 14.12
N LEU A 36 -5.60 -21.09 14.49
CA LEU A 36 -5.98 -20.06 13.52
C LEU A 36 -4.76 -19.63 12.69
N PHE A 37 -3.62 -19.37 13.33
CA PHE A 37 -2.39 -19.06 12.62
C PHE A 37 -2.00 -20.15 11.61
N THR A 38 -2.01 -21.43 12.01
CA THR A 38 -1.72 -22.55 11.09
C THR A 38 -2.68 -22.58 9.91
N SER A 39 -3.98 -22.38 10.17
CA SER A 39 -5.00 -22.34 9.10
C SER A 39 -4.77 -21.17 8.15
N LEU A 40 -4.40 -19.99 8.66
CA LEU A 40 -4.06 -18.82 7.85
C LEU A 40 -2.78 -19.05 7.02
N THR A 41 -1.76 -19.70 7.57
CA THR A 41 -0.55 -20.03 6.81
C THR A 41 -0.86 -20.93 5.61
N HIS A 42 -1.71 -21.95 5.78
CA HIS A 42 -2.15 -22.80 4.66
C HIS A 42 -3.11 -22.06 3.71
N LEU A 43 -3.94 -21.15 4.24
CA LEU A 43 -4.76 -20.29 3.40
C LEU A 43 -3.89 -19.41 2.48
N GLY A 44 -2.80 -18.85 2.99
CA GLY A 44 -1.89 -18.01 2.22
C GLY A 44 -1.30 -18.72 1.00
N THR A 45 -0.99 -20.01 1.08
CA THR A 45 -0.51 -20.78 -0.08
C THR A 45 -1.61 -21.05 -1.09
N LEU A 46 -2.82 -21.37 -0.61
CA LEU A 46 -4.00 -21.60 -1.45
C LEU A 46 -4.48 -20.35 -2.17
N VAL A 47 -4.51 -19.19 -1.50
CA VAL A 47 -4.90 -17.91 -2.09
C VAL A 47 -3.95 -17.53 -3.23
N GLN A 48 -2.66 -17.85 -3.10
CA GLN A 48 -1.68 -17.56 -4.15
C GLN A 48 -1.85 -18.46 -5.37
N SER A 49 -2.12 -19.75 -5.17
CA SER A 49 -2.14 -20.75 -6.24
C SER A 49 -3.50 -20.98 -6.88
N SER A 50 -4.61 -20.82 -6.15
CA SER A 50 -5.93 -21.27 -6.57
C SER A 50 -6.93 -20.12 -6.76
N PRO A 51 -7.37 -19.81 -8.01
CA PRO A 51 -8.47 -18.86 -8.23
C PRO A 51 -9.78 -19.33 -7.59
N LYS A 52 -10.06 -20.63 -7.59
CA LYS A 52 -11.27 -21.20 -6.98
C LYS A 52 -11.38 -20.86 -5.50
N VAL A 53 -10.26 -20.91 -4.76
CA VAL A 53 -10.24 -20.54 -3.33
C VAL A 53 -10.50 -19.05 -3.15
N ARG A 54 -9.98 -18.19 -4.03
CA ARG A 54 -10.24 -16.74 -3.98
C ARG A 54 -11.72 -16.42 -4.22
N ASP A 55 -12.36 -17.12 -5.15
CA ASP A 55 -13.80 -16.94 -5.43
C ASP A 55 -14.69 -17.55 -4.33
N ALA A 56 -14.25 -18.64 -3.71
CA ALA A 56 -14.92 -19.23 -2.54
C ALA A 56 -14.91 -18.25 -1.34
N LEU A 57 -13.75 -17.66 -1.02
CA LEU A 57 -13.58 -16.66 0.05
C LEU A 57 -14.49 -15.44 -0.11
N VAL A 58 -14.82 -15.08 -1.35
CA VAL A 58 -15.78 -14.01 -1.67
C VAL A 58 -17.22 -14.44 -1.37
N SER A 59 -17.56 -15.68 -1.72
CA SER A 59 -18.93 -16.19 -1.68
C SER A 59 -19.35 -16.63 -0.27
N ASP A 60 -18.40 -17.07 0.56
CA ASP A 60 -18.65 -17.69 1.87
C ASP A 60 -18.43 -16.76 3.08
N GLY A 61 -18.09 -15.49 2.84
CA GLY A 61 -17.80 -14.53 3.90
C GLY A 61 -16.41 -14.66 4.54
N GLY A 62 -15.46 -15.33 3.87
CA GLY A 62 -14.09 -15.52 4.33
C GLY A 62 -13.28 -14.23 4.37
N ILE A 63 -13.48 -13.35 3.39
CA ILE A 63 -12.81 -12.04 3.38
C ILE A 63 -13.20 -11.21 4.60
N GLU A 64 -14.49 -11.16 4.94
CA GLU A 64 -15.04 -10.44 6.09
C GLU A 64 -14.46 -10.99 7.39
N ARG A 65 -14.23 -12.30 7.46
CA ARG A 65 -13.57 -12.91 8.62
C ARG A 65 -12.12 -12.48 8.75
N LEU A 66 -11.36 -12.47 7.66
CA LEU A 66 -9.98 -11.99 7.66
C LEU A 66 -9.91 -10.52 8.09
N VAL A 67 -10.78 -9.67 7.56
CA VAL A 67 -10.88 -8.26 7.99
C VAL A 67 -11.24 -8.16 9.47
N ARG A 68 -12.18 -8.97 9.96
CA ARG A 68 -12.56 -9.00 11.38
C ARG A 68 -11.39 -9.41 12.28
N ILE A 69 -10.58 -10.40 11.89
CA ILE A 69 -9.35 -10.77 12.62
C ILE A 69 -8.42 -9.56 12.75
N LEU A 70 -8.31 -8.74 11.71
CA LEU A 70 -7.49 -7.52 11.77
C LEU A 70 -8.09 -6.45 12.68
N GLN A 71 -9.42 -6.30 12.67
CA GLN A 71 -10.14 -5.35 13.52
C GLN A 71 -10.13 -5.76 15.01
N GLU A 72 -10.20 -7.06 15.30
CA GLU A 72 -10.09 -7.63 16.65
C GLU A 72 -8.71 -7.36 17.26
N GLY A 73 -7.65 -7.38 16.43
CA GLY A 73 -6.28 -7.12 16.87
C GLY A 73 -5.95 -5.66 17.18
N LYS A 74 -6.96 -4.78 17.31
CA LYS A 74 -6.94 -3.32 17.54
C LYS A 74 -5.53 -2.73 17.72
N LEU A 75 -4.81 -2.68 16.60
CA LEU A 75 -3.70 -1.78 16.32
C LEU A 75 -2.49 -1.92 17.24
N LYS A 76 -1.98 -3.15 17.32
CA LYS A 76 -0.57 -3.60 17.47
C LYS A 76 0.32 -3.02 18.57
N ARG A 77 -0.07 -2.00 19.34
CA ARG A 77 0.82 -1.42 20.36
C ARG A 77 1.10 -2.37 21.53
N ARG A 78 0.29 -3.45 21.71
CA ARG A 78 0.52 -4.45 22.77
C ARG A 78 -0.16 -5.82 22.54
N LEU A 79 0.08 -6.45 21.38
CA LEU A 79 -0.41 -7.82 21.14
C LEU A 79 0.59 -8.87 21.65
N GLU A 80 0.08 -10.01 22.12
CA GLU A 80 0.91 -11.19 22.41
C GLU A 80 1.58 -11.72 21.11
N PRO A 81 2.74 -12.42 21.19
CA PRO A 81 3.50 -12.83 20.01
C PRO A 81 2.67 -13.61 18.97
N TRP A 82 1.84 -14.56 19.42
CA TRP A 82 0.98 -15.36 18.54
C TRP A 82 -0.15 -14.55 17.92
N GLN A 83 -0.71 -13.59 18.66
CA GLN A 83 -1.74 -12.68 18.15
C GLN A 83 -1.15 -11.76 17.07
N SER A 84 0.08 -11.27 17.28
CA SER A 84 0.80 -10.48 16.26
C SER A 84 1.03 -11.31 14.99
N ARG A 85 1.51 -12.55 15.12
CA ARG A 85 1.74 -13.43 13.95
C ARG A 85 0.45 -13.77 13.21
N LYS A 86 -0.62 -14.08 13.94
CA LYS A 86 -1.96 -14.30 13.39
C LYS A 86 -2.44 -13.08 12.59
N TRP A 87 -2.32 -11.89 13.17
CA TRP A 87 -2.71 -10.64 12.54
C TRP A 87 -1.88 -10.37 11.28
N GLN A 88 -0.57 -10.53 11.35
CA GLN A 88 0.34 -10.35 10.22
C GLN A 88 0.06 -11.32 9.08
N GLN A 89 -0.21 -12.59 9.39
CA GLN A 89 -0.56 -13.58 8.39
C GLN A 89 -1.90 -13.26 7.73
N ALA A 90 -2.92 -12.88 8.50
CA ALA A 90 -4.21 -12.45 7.94
C ALA A 90 -4.06 -11.23 7.02
N LEU A 91 -3.22 -10.25 7.39
CA LEU A 91 -2.93 -9.10 6.52
C LEU A 91 -2.24 -9.54 5.23
N LEU A 92 -1.26 -10.44 5.34
CA LEU A 92 -0.54 -10.98 4.19
C LEU A 92 -1.47 -11.75 3.23
N ASP A 93 -2.41 -12.53 3.75
CA ASP A 93 -3.42 -13.24 2.95
C ASP A 93 -4.28 -12.25 2.16
N LEU A 94 -4.66 -11.11 2.76
CA LEU A 94 -5.36 -10.02 2.07
C LEU A 94 -4.49 -9.32 1.00
N VAL A 95 -3.17 -9.19 1.22
CA VAL A 95 -2.24 -8.72 0.16
C VAL A 95 -2.28 -9.65 -1.03
N TYR A 96 -2.25 -10.98 -0.80
CA TYR A 96 -2.30 -11.96 -1.88
C TYR A 96 -3.64 -11.94 -2.61
N LEU A 97 -4.76 -11.80 -1.88
CA LEU A 97 -6.09 -11.61 -2.47
C LEU A 97 -6.13 -10.35 -3.34
N ALA A 98 -5.60 -9.22 -2.87
CA ALA A 98 -5.57 -7.98 -3.64
C ALA A 98 -4.68 -8.11 -4.90
N ALA A 99 -3.53 -8.77 -4.78
CA ALA A 99 -2.57 -8.92 -5.87
C ALA A 99 -3.05 -9.90 -6.96
N ARG A 100 -3.53 -11.09 -6.56
CA ARG A 100 -3.89 -12.20 -7.45
C ARG A 100 -5.38 -12.30 -7.76
N GLY A 101 -6.22 -11.62 -7.00
CA GLY A 101 -7.68 -11.64 -7.16
C GLY A 101 -8.16 -10.91 -8.41
N SER A 102 -9.40 -11.24 -8.81
CA SER A 102 -10.14 -10.52 -9.84
C SER A 102 -10.57 -9.12 -9.34
N GLU A 103 -11.18 -8.31 -10.22
CA GLU A 103 -11.81 -7.07 -9.77
C GLU A 103 -12.90 -7.34 -8.71
N HIS A 104 -13.64 -8.43 -8.86
CA HIS A 104 -14.69 -8.81 -7.91
C HIS A 104 -14.13 -9.05 -6.50
N VAL A 105 -13.02 -9.79 -6.37
CA VAL A 105 -12.33 -9.99 -5.09
C VAL A 105 -11.91 -8.64 -4.48
N ARG A 106 -11.38 -7.72 -5.29
CA ARG A 106 -10.95 -6.39 -4.83
C ARG A 106 -12.10 -5.50 -4.38
N ARG A 107 -13.24 -5.56 -5.07
CA ARG A 107 -14.46 -4.86 -4.66
C ARG A 107 -14.96 -5.39 -3.32
N ARG A 108 -14.99 -6.71 -3.16
CA ARG A 108 -15.36 -7.37 -1.89
C ARG A 108 -14.43 -7.04 -0.74
N LEU A 109 -13.11 -6.93 -0.97
CA LEU A 109 -12.18 -6.46 0.06
C LEU A 109 -12.59 -5.11 0.64
N VAL A 110 -13.01 -4.20 -0.23
CA VAL A 110 -13.46 -2.87 0.17
C VAL A 110 -14.79 -2.93 0.92
N GLU A 111 -15.77 -3.65 0.37
CA GLU A 111 -17.09 -3.85 0.99
C GLU A 111 -17.00 -4.55 2.37
N ALA A 112 -16.02 -5.44 2.55
CA ALA A 112 -15.73 -6.10 3.81
C ALA A 112 -15.10 -5.16 4.88
N GLY A 113 -14.80 -3.91 4.52
CA GLY A 113 -14.31 -2.90 5.47
C GLY A 113 -12.80 -2.94 5.72
N ILE A 114 -11.98 -3.30 4.71
CA ILE A 114 -10.52 -3.25 4.85
C ILE A 114 -9.98 -1.82 4.98
N ILE A 115 -10.68 -0.83 4.40
CA ILE A 115 -10.19 0.56 4.31
C ILE A 115 -9.88 1.17 5.69
N PRO A 116 -10.79 1.13 6.69
CA PRO A 116 -10.48 1.62 8.04
C PRO A 116 -9.24 0.99 8.67
N VAL A 117 -8.99 -0.30 8.43
CA VAL A 117 -7.81 -1.00 8.95
C VAL A 117 -6.54 -0.42 8.33
N LEU A 118 -6.48 -0.33 6.99
CA LEU A 118 -5.34 0.23 6.26
C LEU A 118 -5.03 1.66 6.71
N VAL A 119 -6.08 2.47 6.77
CA VAL A 119 -6.02 3.85 7.21
C VAL A 119 -5.43 3.96 8.61
N THR A 120 -5.92 3.15 9.55
CA THR A 120 -5.48 3.28 10.94
C THR A 120 -4.03 2.82 11.13
N VAL A 121 -3.60 1.75 10.43
CA VAL A 121 -2.19 1.32 10.42
C VAL A 121 -1.28 2.42 9.85
N LEU A 122 -1.66 3.04 8.74
CA LEU A 122 -0.89 4.12 8.11
C LEU A 122 -0.85 5.38 8.99
N CYS A 123 -1.97 5.75 9.63
CA CYS A 123 -2.03 6.89 10.55
C CYS A 123 -1.11 6.70 11.76
N HIS A 124 -1.22 5.55 12.44
CA HIS A 124 -0.33 5.24 13.55
C HIS A 124 1.13 5.25 13.12
N ALA A 125 1.44 4.80 11.91
CA ALA A 125 2.81 4.79 11.42
C ALA A 125 3.37 6.21 11.24
N LEU A 126 2.54 7.14 10.78
CA LEU A 126 2.92 8.55 10.69
C LEU A 126 3.05 9.21 12.07
N GLU A 127 2.16 8.89 13.02
CA GLU A 127 2.23 9.38 14.39
C GLU A 127 3.49 8.89 15.10
N ASP A 128 3.84 7.61 14.92
CA ASP A 128 5.06 7.05 15.45
C ASP A 128 6.27 7.73 14.81
N LEU A 129 6.31 7.89 13.49
CA LEU A 129 7.39 8.62 12.80
C LEU A 129 7.56 10.06 13.31
N ALA A 130 6.45 10.78 13.53
CA ALA A 130 6.47 12.14 14.08
C ALA A 130 7.01 12.15 15.52
N SER A 131 6.51 11.26 16.37
CA SER A 131 6.93 11.13 17.77
C SER A 131 8.41 10.79 17.90
N HIS A 132 8.92 9.87 17.05
CA HIS A 132 10.35 9.55 17.00
C HIS A 132 11.19 10.75 16.55
N ALA A 133 10.72 11.52 15.56
CA ALA A 133 11.42 12.72 15.10
C ALA A 133 11.46 13.82 16.17
N ASP A 134 10.41 13.98 16.96
CA ASP A 134 10.36 14.92 18.10
C ASP A 134 11.26 14.45 19.26
N ALA A 135 11.24 13.15 19.57
CA ALA A 135 12.10 12.55 20.58
C ALA A 135 13.59 12.68 20.21
N TYR A 136 13.94 12.40 18.95
CA TYR A 136 15.31 12.57 18.45
C TYR A 136 15.75 14.03 18.51
N ARG A 137 14.93 14.98 18.03
CA ARG A 137 15.21 16.42 18.12
C ARG A 137 15.44 16.86 19.57
N SER A 138 14.66 16.35 20.51
CA SER A 138 14.77 16.65 21.93
C SER A 138 16.03 16.02 22.56
N ALA A 139 16.35 14.78 22.21
CA ALA A 139 17.56 14.09 22.67
C ALA A 139 18.83 14.80 22.17
N MET A 140 18.87 15.18 20.89
CA MET A 140 19.99 15.92 20.31
C MET A 140 20.22 17.27 20.98
N LYS A 141 19.16 18.03 21.28
CA LYS A 141 19.28 19.28 22.06
C LYS A 141 19.90 19.05 23.44
N LYS A 142 19.48 17.99 24.15
CA LYS A 142 20.03 17.63 25.47
C LYS A 142 21.51 17.20 25.39
N LEU A 143 21.89 16.45 24.35
CA LEU A 143 23.28 16.05 24.13
C LEU A 143 24.18 17.26 23.83
N GLN A 144 23.69 18.20 23.01
CA GLN A 144 24.39 19.45 22.70
C GLN A 144 24.59 20.31 23.94
N GLN A 145 23.57 20.42 24.81
CA GLN A 145 23.67 21.12 26.10
C GLN A 145 24.67 20.46 27.06
N ARG A 146 24.83 19.13 26.99
CA ARG A 146 25.71 18.36 27.88
C ARG A 146 27.15 18.21 27.37
N GLN A 147 27.49 18.75 26.18
CA GLN A 147 28.78 18.55 25.49
C GLN A 147 29.21 17.07 25.45
N ALA A 148 28.26 16.13 25.33
CA ALA A 148 28.51 14.69 25.39
C ALA A 148 28.45 14.05 24.00
N LEU A 149 29.37 13.11 23.72
CA LEU A 149 29.31 12.26 22.54
C LEU A 149 28.11 11.29 22.65
N PRO A 150 27.34 11.07 21.56
CA PRO A 150 26.18 10.19 21.60
C PRO A 150 26.62 8.73 21.73
N ALA A 151 26.24 8.07 22.82
CA ALA A 151 26.30 6.61 22.92
C ALA A 151 25.12 6.01 22.13
N ARG A 152 25.33 4.87 21.46
CA ARG A 152 24.33 4.22 20.59
C ARG A 152 22.98 3.96 21.29
N ASP A 153 23.01 3.67 22.59
CA ASP A 153 21.82 3.37 23.40
C ASP A 153 21.07 4.63 23.87
N THR A 154 21.68 5.81 23.75
CA THR A 154 21.05 7.09 24.13
C THR A 154 20.20 7.71 23.02
N VAL A 155 20.35 7.22 21.79
CA VAL A 155 19.59 7.68 20.63
C VAL A 155 18.30 6.88 20.52
N PRO A 156 17.12 7.54 20.46
CA PRO A 156 15.84 6.85 20.24
C PRO A 156 15.91 6.01 18.96
N GLN A 157 15.77 4.69 19.09
CA GLN A 157 15.73 3.79 17.94
C GLN A 157 14.36 3.88 17.25
N ARG A 158 14.36 3.78 15.92
CA ARG A 158 13.12 3.69 15.12
C ARG A 158 12.33 2.45 15.54
N ALA A 159 11.00 2.53 15.42
CA ALA A 159 10.07 1.41 15.63
C ALA A 159 10.58 0.11 14.96
N PRO A 160 10.27 -1.08 15.53
CA PRO A 160 10.81 -2.35 15.08
C PRO A 160 10.48 -2.65 13.62
N ALA A 161 11.39 -3.35 12.91
CA ALA A 161 11.27 -3.70 11.49
C ALA A 161 9.94 -4.39 11.10
N SER A 162 9.29 -5.07 12.05
CA SER A 162 7.98 -5.69 11.82
C SER A 162 6.86 -4.70 11.48
N TYR A 163 7.00 -3.44 11.90
CA TYR A 163 6.03 -2.37 11.68
C TYR A 163 6.19 -1.74 10.28
N ASP A 164 7.43 -1.63 9.80
CA ASP A 164 7.70 -1.18 8.44
C ASP A 164 7.09 -2.15 7.39
N MET A 165 7.05 -3.46 7.69
CA MET A 165 6.41 -4.45 6.82
C MET A 165 4.89 -4.32 6.71
N ASP A 166 4.21 -4.02 7.83
CA ASP A 166 2.75 -3.85 7.82
C ASP A 166 2.35 -2.63 6.98
N VAL A 167 3.12 -1.53 7.07
CA VAL A 167 2.96 -0.34 6.24
C VAL A 167 3.11 -0.71 4.76
N VAL A 168 4.16 -1.44 4.41
CA VAL A 168 4.40 -1.91 3.04
C VAL A 168 3.24 -2.78 2.54
N TRP A 169 2.73 -3.72 3.35
CA TRP A 169 1.59 -4.55 2.99
C TRP A 169 0.30 -3.76 2.81
N CYS A 170 0.05 -2.76 3.65
CA CYS A 170 -1.08 -1.86 3.49
C CYS A 170 -0.99 -1.07 2.18
N LEU A 171 0.18 -0.50 1.88
CA LEU A 171 0.43 0.22 0.62
C LEU A 171 0.28 -0.70 -0.60
N ARG A 172 0.75 -1.96 -0.51
CA ARG A 172 0.56 -2.97 -1.56
C ARG A 172 -0.91 -3.25 -1.82
N ILE A 173 -1.72 -3.49 -0.78
CA ILE A 173 -3.17 -3.65 -0.95
C ILE A 173 -3.75 -2.43 -1.68
N LEU A 174 -3.42 -1.22 -1.23
CA LEU A 174 -3.89 0.01 -1.87
C LEU A 174 -3.49 0.13 -3.34
N THR A 175 -2.30 -0.34 -3.75
CA THR A 175 -1.93 -0.28 -5.16
C THR A 175 -2.88 -1.06 -6.06
N TYR A 176 -3.33 -2.23 -5.60
CA TYR A 176 -4.24 -3.07 -6.36
C TYR A 176 -5.67 -2.56 -6.31
N LEU A 177 -6.12 -2.03 -5.16
CA LEU A 177 -7.46 -1.45 -5.05
C LEU A 177 -7.59 -0.17 -5.89
N THR A 178 -6.59 0.72 -5.83
CA THR A 178 -6.62 2.03 -6.50
C THR A 178 -6.36 1.96 -8.00
N LYS A 179 -5.99 0.79 -8.53
CA LYS A 179 -5.88 0.55 -9.97
C LYS A 179 -7.20 0.79 -10.69
N TYR A 180 -8.32 0.50 -10.03
CA TYR A 180 -9.67 0.54 -10.60
C TYR A 180 -10.36 1.89 -10.35
N PRO A 181 -10.87 2.59 -11.39
CA PRO A 181 -11.50 3.91 -11.22
C PRO A 181 -12.70 3.91 -10.27
N ASN A 182 -13.60 2.94 -10.40
CA ASN A 182 -14.81 2.76 -9.58
C ASN A 182 -14.52 2.58 -8.08
N LEU A 183 -13.35 2.05 -7.71
CA LEU A 183 -12.93 1.95 -6.31
C LEU A 183 -12.22 3.21 -5.83
N ARG A 184 -11.61 4.02 -6.71
CA ARG A 184 -10.83 5.22 -6.34
C ARG A 184 -11.65 6.29 -5.63
N SER A 185 -12.92 6.42 -6.02
CA SER A 185 -13.91 7.31 -5.38
C SER A 185 -14.00 7.06 -3.87
N GLN A 186 -14.01 5.79 -3.45
CA GLN A 186 -14.20 5.40 -2.04
C GLN A 186 -13.05 5.83 -1.12
N PHE A 187 -11.88 6.17 -1.68
CA PHE A 187 -10.71 6.62 -0.91
C PHE A 187 -10.59 8.14 -0.80
N SER A 188 -11.41 8.88 -1.56
CA SER A 188 -11.47 10.34 -1.52
C SER A 188 -12.61 10.72 -0.56
N GLY A 189 -12.32 11.41 0.54
CA GLY A 189 -13.28 11.72 1.64
C GLY A 189 -14.47 12.65 1.28
N ALA A 190 -14.82 12.75 0.00
CA ALA A 190 -15.77 13.72 -0.56
C ALA A 190 -17.04 13.06 -1.15
N HIS A 191 -17.41 11.85 -0.72
CA HIS A 191 -18.68 11.24 -1.12
C HIS A 191 -19.75 11.45 -0.04
N ASP A 192 -20.79 12.21 -0.39
CA ASP A 192 -22.00 12.40 0.43
C ASP A 192 -22.95 11.19 0.40
N ASP A 193 -22.71 10.19 -0.48
CA ASP A 193 -23.61 9.05 -0.70
C ASP A 193 -23.21 7.74 0.04
N LEU A 194 -22.17 7.76 0.89
CA LEU A 194 -21.73 6.58 1.63
C LEU A 194 -22.34 6.56 3.04
N SER A 195 -22.76 5.38 3.53
CA SER A 195 -23.23 5.23 4.91
C SER A 195 -22.23 5.82 5.89
N ASP A 196 -22.72 6.60 6.86
CA ASP A 196 -21.94 7.41 7.81
C ASP A 196 -20.79 6.61 8.49
N SER A 197 -20.94 5.30 8.64
CA SER A 197 -19.97 4.39 9.25
C SER A 197 -18.70 4.09 8.44
N LEU A 198 -18.68 4.39 7.13
CA LEU A 198 -17.55 4.13 6.21
C LEU A 198 -16.91 5.42 5.67
N ARG A 199 -17.44 6.60 6.02
CA ARG A 199 -16.91 7.89 5.59
C ARG A 199 -15.56 8.13 6.27
N LEU A 200 -14.48 8.17 5.50
CA LEU A 200 -13.19 8.61 6.02
C LEU A 200 -13.25 10.14 6.22
N PRO A 201 -12.88 10.66 7.40
CA PRO A 201 -12.87 12.11 7.64
C PRO A 201 -11.75 12.83 6.88
N TYR A 202 -10.90 12.09 6.17
CA TYR A 202 -9.78 12.61 5.38
C TYR A 202 -9.57 11.79 4.10
N ASN A 203 -8.92 12.43 3.13
CA ASN A 203 -8.50 11.78 1.89
C ASN A 203 -7.33 10.81 2.17
N LEU A 204 -7.52 9.52 1.93
CA LEU A 204 -6.48 8.51 2.14
C LEU A 204 -5.24 8.77 1.28
N PHE A 205 -5.40 9.33 0.08
CA PHE A 205 -4.26 9.66 -0.78
C PHE A 205 -3.35 10.70 -0.13
N SER A 206 -3.88 11.61 0.70
CA SER A 206 -3.07 12.57 1.44
C SER A 206 -2.21 11.91 2.52
N ILE A 207 -2.67 10.80 3.10
CA ILE A 207 -1.88 9.97 4.01
C ILE A 207 -0.80 9.22 3.23
N VAL A 208 -1.20 8.56 2.14
CA VAL A 208 -0.27 7.77 1.31
C VAL A 208 0.83 8.64 0.73
N GLU A 209 0.54 9.89 0.36
CA GLU A 209 1.54 10.82 -0.18
C GLU A 209 2.70 11.04 0.81
N LYS A 210 2.44 11.05 2.13
CA LYS A 210 3.49 11.20 3.14
C LYS A 210 4.49 10.03 3.14
N PHE A 211 4.06 8.84 2.71
CA PHE A 211 4.92 7.67 2.58
C PHE A 211 5.82 7.71 1.34
N THR A 212 5.62 8.67 0.42
CA THR A 212 6.52 8.86 -0.74
C THR A 212 7.81 9.58 -0.39
N MET A 213 7.92 10.17 0.81
CA MET A 213 9.11 10.91 1.23
C MET A 213 10.30 9.98 1.56
N PRO A 214 11.55 10.40 1.31
CA PRO A 214 12.75 9.58 1.54
C PRO A 214 13.01 9.16 2.99
N ILE A 215 12.29 9.74 3.96
CA ILE A 215 12.35 9.32 5.38
C ILE A 215 11.78 7.91 5.60
N ASN A 216 10.96 7.43 4.68
CA ASN A 216 10.36 6.11 4.71
C ASN A 216 11.31 5.05 4.12
N THR A 217 11.00 3.77 4.33
CA THR A 217 11.77 2.69 3.70
C THR A 217 11.63 2.75 2.17
N GLN A 218 12.59 2.18 1.46
CA GLN A 218 12.57 2.15 -0.01
C GLN A 218 11.31 1.45 -0.54
N ASP A 219 10.92 0.34 0.07
CA ASP A 219 9.70 -0.40 -0.29
C ASP A 219 8.43 0.44 -0.05
N ALA A 220 8.31 1.08 1.12
CA ALA A 220 7.16 1.93 1.42
C ALA A 220 7.07 3.10 0.42
N THR A 221 8.21 3.74 0.14
CA THR A 221 8.31 4.83 -0.85
C THR A 221 7.86 4.38 -2.24
N TYR A 222 8.33 3.21 -2.68
CA TYR A 222 7.97 2.63 -3.97
C TYR A 222 6.47 2.36 -4.07
N TRP A 223 5.90 1.62 -3.13
CA TRP A 223 4.49 1.23 -3.18
C TRP A 223 3.57 2.45 -3.01
N ALA A 224 3.91 3.41 -2.14
CA ALA A 224 3.20 4.68 -2.03
C ALA A 224 3.21 5.46 -3.35
N ALA A 225 4.36 5.56 -4.03
CA ALA A 225 4.45 6.21 -5.33
C ALA A 225 3.60 5.50 -6.40
N VAL A 226 3.47 4.17 -6.36
CA VAL A 226 2.55 3.44 -7.26
C VAL A 226 1.09 3.81 -6.97
N VAL A 227 0.67 3.86 -5.70
CA VAL A 227 -0.69 4.32 -5.31
C VAL A 227 -0.94 5.74 -5.83
N MET A 228 -0.03 6.67 -5.55
CA MET A 228 -0.16 8.07 -5.97
C MET A 228 -0.25 8.21 -7.49
N ARG A 229 0.46 7.37 -8.24
CA ARG A 229 0.37 7.38 -9.71
C ARG A 229 -0.93 6.78 -10.25
N ASN A 230 -1.57 5.89 -9.49
CA ASN A 230 -2.88 5.34 -9.86
C ASN A 230 -4.00 6.39 -9.76
N THR A 231 -3.88 7.39 -8.86
CA THR A 231 -4.86 8.48 -8.75
C THR A 231 -4.98 9.28 -10.05
N CYS A 232 -3.88 9.39 -10.80
CA CYS A 232 -3.81 10.15 -12.06
C CYS A 232 -4.36 9.40 -13.28
N ARG A 233 -4.84 8.15 -13.12
CA ARG A 233 -5.41 7.37 -14.24
C ARG A 233 -6.76 7.95 -14.66
N LYS A 234 -7.07 7.82 -15.96
CA LYS A 234 -8.40 8.15 -16.50
C LYS A 234 -9.49 7.36 -15.76
N ASP A 235 -10.66 7.97 -15.64
CA ASP A 235 -11.89 7.29 -15.26
C ASP A 235 -12.69 6.98 -16.53
N LEU A 236 -12.78 5.70 -16.89
CA LEU A 236 -13.45 5.26 -18.12
C LEU A 236 -14.98 5.37 -18.01
N GLU A 237 -15.54 5.19 -16.81
CA GLU A 237 -16.98 5.29 -16.56
C GLU A 237 -17.45 6.75 -16.70
N ARG A 238 -16.55 7.70 -16.45
CA ARG A 238 -16.79 9.15 -16.63
C ARG A 238 -16.34 9.68 -18.01
N GLY A 239 -16.28 8.83 -19.03
CA GLY A 239 -15.91 9.28 -20.38
C GLY A 239 -14.40 9.55 -20.58
N GLY A 240 -13.55 8.97 -19.73
CA GLY A 240 -12.09 9.05 -19.85
C GLY A 240 -11.46 10.32 -19.28
N ILE A 241 -12.22 11.10 -18.50
CA ILE A 241 -11.74 12.32 -17.83
C ILE A 241 -10.87 12.01 -16.61
N ARG A 242 -10.13 13.01 -16.13
CA ARG A 242 -9.28 12.90 -14.93
C ARG A 242 -9.64 13.93 -13.88
N GLN A 243 -9.26 13.61 -12.64
CA GLN A 243 -9.25 14.56 -11.54
C GLN A 243 -7.92 15.32 -11.49
N CYS A 244 -7.95 16.54 -10.97
CA CYS A 244 -6.75 17.32 -10.70
C CYS A 244 -5.87 16.57 -9.69
N ALA A 245 -4.56 16.48 -9.98
CA ALA A 245 -3.60 15.80 -9.11
C ALA A 245 -3.32 16.56 -7.79
N HIS A 246 -3.80 17.79 -7.63
CA HIS A 246 -3.83 18.44 -6.33
C HIS A 246 -5.00 17.87 -5.52
N LEU A 247 -4.68 17.02 -4.54
CA LEU A 247 -5.66 16.23 -3.77
C LEU A 247 -6.73 17.08 -3.08
N GLU A 248 -6.40 18.30 -2.66
CA GLU A 248 -7.35 19.23 -2.02
C GLU A 248 -8.24 19.98 -3.02
N CYS A 249 -7.87 20.00 -4.31
CA CYS A 249 -8.66 20.68 -5.33
C CYS A 249 -9.91 19.87 -5.72
N GLY A 250 -9.78 18.56 -5.87
CA GLY A 250 -10.88 17.66 -6.22
C GLY A 250 -11.53 17.86 -7.60
N LYS A 251 -11.14 18.90 -8.37
CA LYS A 251 -11.77 19.27 -9.65
C LYS A 251 -11.56 18.21 -10.73
N TRP A 252 -12.63 17.87 -11.43
CA TRP A 252 -12.60 16.97 -12.59
C TRP A 252 -12.53 17.75 -13.91
N GLU A 253 -11.90 17.14 -14.91
CA GLU A 253 -11.96 17.62 -16.29
C GLU A 253 -13.40 17.57 -16.79
N THR A 254 -13.80 18.57 -17.57
CA THR A 254 -15.09 18.59 -18.29
C THR A 254 -14.97 18.02 -19.70
N LYS A 255 -13.76 18.04 -20.26
CA LYS A 255 -13.40 17.50 -21.58
C LYS A 255 -12.04 16.81 -21.47
N ASP A 256 -11.81 15.72 -22.19
CA ASP A 256 -10.50 15.03 -22.16
C ASP A 256 -9.38 16.00 -22.57
N LYS A 257 -8.24 15.91 -21.86
CA LYS A 257 -7.04 16.75 -22.07
C LYS A 257 -7.23 18.24 -21.76
N GLN A 258 -8.23 18.61 -20.96
CA GLN A 258 -8.40 19.98 -20.49
C GLN A 258 -7.28 20.43 -19.54
N PHE A 259 -6.75 19.53 -18.70
CA PHE A 259 -5.79 19.90 -17.68
C PHE A 259 -4.33 19.90 -18.19
N ALA A 260 -3.54 20.83 -17.66
CA ALA A 260 -2.12 20.93 -17.98
C ALA A 260 -1.34 19.72 -17.44
N LYS A 261 -0.50 19.11 -18.28
CA LYS A 261 0.39 18.01 -17.88
C LYS A 261 1.61 18.53 -17.11
N CYS A 262 2.04 17.79 -16.09
CA CYS A 262 3.38 18.00 -15.54
C CYS A 262 4.44 17.83 -16.64
N ARG A 263 5.43 18.74 -16.69
CA ARG A 263 6.51 18.71 -17.68
C ARG A 263 7.45 17.51 -17.51
N ARG A 264 7.70 17.09 -16.27
CA ARG A 264 8.64 16.01 -15.93
C ARG A 264 7.99 14.62 -16.11
N CYS A 265 6.99 14.29 -15.29
CA CYS A 265 6.40 12.94 -15.35
C CYS A 265 5.38 12.74 -16.46
N ARG A 266 4.79 13.82 -16.99
CA ARG A 266 3.66 13.79 -17.94
C ARG A 266 2.50 12.89 -17.50
N ARG A 267 2.39 12.52 -16.21
CA ARG A 267 1.32 11.68 -15.63
C ARG A 267 0.32 12.52 -14.84
N ALA A 268 0.79 13.27 -13.86
CA ALA A 268 -0.05 14.21 -13.11
C ALA A 268 -0.60 15.33 -14.00
N LYS A 269 -1.87 15.70 -13.78
CA LYS A 269 -2.59 16.76 -14.50
C LYS A 269 -3.14 17.80 -13.52
N TYR A 270 -3.06 19.07 -13.89
CA TYR A 270 -3.45 20.18 -13.03
C TYR A 270 -4.42 21.12 -13.74
N CYS A 271 -5.48 21.54 -13.05
CA CYS A 271 -6.42 22.51 -13.59
C CYS A 271 -5.85 23.94 -13.66
N SER A 272 -4.78 24.23 -12.91
CA SER A 272 -4.09 25.52 -12.91
C SER A 272 -2.62 25.41 -12.49
N LYS A 273 -1.81 26.42 -12.81
CA LYS A 273 -0.42 26.53 -12.31
C LYS A 273 -0.36 26.61 -10.79
N GLN A 274 -1.36 27.24 -10.16
CA GLN A 274 -1.45 27.33 -8.70
C GLN A 274 -1.64 25.94 -8.06
N CYS A 275 -2.52 25.11 -8.62
CA CYS A 275 -2.70 23.72 -8.17
C CYS A 275 -1.43 22.90 -8.35
N GLN A 276 -0.70 23.08 -9.46
CA GLN A 276 0.59 22.43 -9.66
C GLN A 276 1.61 22.85 -8.59
N SER A 277 1.70 24.15 -8.29
CA SER A 277 2.63 24.68 -7.30
C SER A 277 2.32 24.16 -5.89
N LYS A 278 1.05 24.19 -5.47
CA LYS A 278 0.60 23.65 -4.18
C LYS A 278 0.89 22.15 -4.04
N ALA A 279 0.60 21.38 -5.08
CA ALA A 279 0.83 19.93 -5.07
C ALA A 279 2.32 19.53 -5.16
N TRP A 280 3.22 20.44 -5.55
CA TRP A 280 4.64 20.12 -5.76
C TRP A 280 5.36 19.68 -4.49
N THR A 281 4.89 20.10 -3.32
CA THR A 281 5.44 19.72 -2.01
C THR A 281 5.47 18.20 -1.81
N GLY A 282 4.42 17.50 -2.26
CA GLY A 282 4.32 16.04 -2.27
C GLY A 282 4.70 15.43 -3.63
N HIS A 283 4.15 15.95 -4.73
CA HIS A 283 4.33 15.40 -6.07
C HIS A 283 5.79 15.20 -6.48
N LYS A 284 6.71 16.08 -6.05
CA LYS A 284 8.14 15.95 -6.37
C LYS A 284 8.75 14.59 -6.02
N TRP A 285 8.20 13.90 -5.00
CA TRP A 285 8.71 12.62 -4.51
C TRP A 285 8.21 11.40 -5.28
N TRP A 286 7.08 11.52 -5.98
CA TRP A 286 6.53 10.45 -6.83
C TRP A 286 6.47 10.85 -8.32
N CYS A 287 7.09 11.98 -8.66
CA CYS A 287 7.25 12.49 -10.02
C CYS A 287 8.43 11.81 -10.72
N GLU A 288 8.19 10.62 -11.27
CA GLU A 288 9.17 9.88 -12.08
C GLU A 288 9.12 10.30 -13.56
N ILE A 289 10.28 10.34 -14.21
CA ILE A 289 10.44 10.68 -15.63
C ILE A 289 9.64 9.70 -16.49
N SER A 290 9.04 10.18 -17.58
CA SER A 290 8.31 9.32 -18.51
C SER A 290 9.28 8.31 -19.12
N SER A 291 8.91 7.03 -19.24
CA SER A 291 9.79 5.98 -19.81
C SER A 291 10.39 6.37 -21.17
N LYS A 292 9.60 7.04 -22.02
CA LYS A 292 10.06 7.60 -23.31
C LYS A 292 11.17 8.66 -23.18
N ASP A 293 11.10 9.49 -22.14
CA ASP A 293 12.11 10.51 -21.88
C ASP A 293 13.34 9.87 -21.18
N GLN A 294 13.13 8.78 -20.43
CA GLN A 294 14.19 8.01 -19.78
C GLN A 294 15.03 7.21 -20.80
N GLU A 295 14.40 6.62 -21.82
CA GLU A 295 15.08 6.00 -22.97
C GLU A 295 15.93 7.02 -23.74
N GLN A 296 15.40 8.22 -23.99
CA GLN A 296 16.13 9.31 -24.64
C GLN A 296 17.30 9.83 -23.77
N GLU A 297 17.11 9.99 -22.46
CA GLU A 297 18.19 10.40 -21.55
C GLU A 297 19.32 9.37 -21.52
N ILE A 298 19.01 8.07 -21.46
CA ILE A 298 20.00 6.99 -21.51
C ILE A 298 20.77 7.02 -22.83
N GLU A 299 20.06 7.14 -23.96
CA GLU A 299 20.65 7.19 -25.29
C GLU A 299 21.60 8.39 -25.44
N THR A 300 21.19 9.58 -24.97
CA THR A 300 22.05 10.78 -24.98
C THR A 300 23.28 10.62 -24.09
N ALA A 301 23.13 10.05 -22.88
CA ALA A 301 24.24 9.82 -21.97
C ALA A 301 25.25 8.79 -22.52
N THR A 302 24.77 7.74 -23.20
CA THR A 302 25.64 6.78 -23.89
C THR A 302 26.42 7.43 -25.03
N THR A 303 25.77 8.26 -25.86
CA THR A 303 26.46 8.97 -26.95
C THR A 303 27.51 9.96 -26.45
N GLU A 304 27.25 10.62 -25.32
CA GLU A 304 28.19 11.57 -24.71
C GLU A 304 29.39 10.84 -24.08
N SER A 305 29.15 9.71 -23.40
CA SER A 305 30.23 8.85 -22.89
C SER A 305 31.10 8.27 -24.01
N GLU A 306 30.51 7.85 -25.12
CA GLU A 306 31.24 7.35 -26.29
C GLU A 306 32.08 8.44 -26.96
N ARG A 307 31.56 9.67 -27.02
CA ARG A 307 32.28 10.83 -27.54
C ARG A 307 33.50 11.16 -26.67
N LEU A 308 33.33 11.21 -25.36
CA LEU A 308 34.41 11.46 -24.40
C LEU A 308 35.48 10.36 -24.45
N ALA A 309 35.09 9.10 -24.61
CA ALA A 309 36.02 7.98 -24.76
C ALA A 309 36.87 8.09 -26.04
N ARG A 310 36.27 8.50 -27.17
CA ARG A 310 36.98 8.73 -28.44
C ARG A 310 37.96 9.90 -28.34
N GLU A 311 37.55 10.98 -27.68
CA GLU A 311 38.40 12.15 -27.47
C GLU A 311 39.62 11.81 -26.59
N GLN A 312 39.43 11.03 -25.53
CA GLN A 312 40.53 10.56 -24.68
C GLN A 312 41.49 9.61 -25.43
N GLN A 313 40.99 8.76 -26.33
CA GLN A 313 41.82 7.89 -27.16
C GLN A 313 42.68 8.68 -28.15
N LEU A 314 42.16 9.76 -28.73
CA LEU A 314 42.91 10.64 -29.63
C LEU A 314 44.02 11.39 -28.88
N ILE A 315 43.74 11.86 -27.66
CA ILE A 315 44.73 12.51 -26.79
C ILE A 315 45.86 11.52 -26.44
N ASN A 316 45.52 10.28 -26.09
CA ASN A 316 46.51 9.25 -25.75
C ASN A 316 47.35 8.76 -26.95
N ALA A 317 46.86 8.94 -28.18
CA ALA A 317 47.59 8.56 -29.40
C ALA A 317 48.55 9.65 -29.90
N GLN A 318 48.48 10.85 -29.33
CA GLN A 318 49.34 12.00 -29.65
C GLN A 318 50.46 12.23 -28.61
N ALA A 319 50.50 11.41 -27.55
CA ALA A 319 51.53 11.39 -26.51
C ALA A 319 52.48 10.20 -26.73
#